data_AF-A0A2C9LE54-F1
#
_entry.id   AF-A0A2C9LE54-F1
#
_cell.length_a   1.000
_cell.length_b   1.000
_cell.length_c   1.000
_cell.angle_alpha   90.00
_cell.angle_beta   90.00
_cell.angle_gamma   90.00
#
_symmetry.space_group_name_H-M   'P 1'
#
loop_
_entity.id
_entity.type
_entity.pdbx_description
1 polymer ?
#
loop_
_entity_poly.entity_id
_entity_poly.type
_entity_poly.pdbx_seq_one_letter_code
_entity_poly.pdbx_strand_id
1 'polypeptide(L)'
;MGPGHCYRLYSSAVFSDFELFTPPEITRRPVEDLVLQMKSMRIDKVANFPFPTPPANEQIKAAESLLMSLGALHPVGNQSTRFNDLKKVKSPVITDLGMVMATFPVAPRYAKMLMLAKTYKVLPYAVALVAALSVDELFIDSIQPSDAEGD
;
A
#
# COMPACT_ATOMS: atom_id res chain seq x y z
N MET A 1 -27.37 -17.92 -22.92
CA MET A 1 -27.41 -16.44 -22.89
C MET A 1 -27.79 -15.95 -24.28
N GLY A 2 -28.72 -14.98 -24.38
CA GLY A 2 -29.18 -14.40 -25.64
C GLY A 2 -28.72 -12.94 -25.80
N PRO A 3 -29.04 -12.28 -26.94
CA PRO A 3 -28.71 -10.88 -27.16
C PRO A 3 -29.38 -9.96 -26.13
N GLY A 4 -28.67 -8.93 -25.68
CA GLY A 4 -29.14 -7.94 -24.71
C GLY A 4 -28.99 -6.49 -25.22
N HIS A 5 -29.65 -5.56 -24.54
CA HIS A 5 -29.59 -4.13 -24.84
C HIS A 5 -28.76 -3.38 -23.81
N CYS A 6 -27.86 -2.50 -24.26
CA CYS A 6 -27.08 -1.60 -23.41
C CYS A 6 -27.48 -0.15 -23.69
N TYR A 7 -27.97 0.54 -22.68
CA TYR A 7 -28.32 1.96 -22.75
C TYR A 7 -27.18 2.78 -22.14
N ARG A 8 -26.52 3.60 -22.94
CA ARG A 8 -25.48 4.52 -22.49
C ARG A 8 -26.12 5.88 -22.20
N LEU A 9 -25.92 6.41 -21.00
CA LEU A 9 -26.49 7.70 -20.56
C LEU A 9 -25.62 8.90 -20.96
N TYR A 10 -24.81 8.75 -22.01
CA TYR A 10 -23.88 9.77 -22.51
C TYR A 10 -23.88 9.75 -24.06
N SER A 11 -23.48 10.86 -24.68
CA SER A 11 -23.47 10.99 -26.14
C SER A 11 -22.29 10.21 -26.78
N SER A 12 -22.37 9.97 -28.08
CA SER A 12 -21.29 9.34 -28.85
C SER A 12 -20.01 10.20 -28.89
N ALA A 13 -20.15 11.53 -28.89
CA ALA A 13 -19.03 12.45 -28.78
C ALA A 13 -18.30 12.27 -27.45
N VAL A 14 -19.03 12.30 -26.32
CA VAL A 14 -18.47 12.07 -24.98
C VAL A 14 -17.79 10.70 -24.87
N PHE A 15 -18.37 9.66 -25.48
CA PHE A 15 -17.75 8.34 -25.50
C PHE A 15 -16.40 8.32 -26.23
N SER A 16 -16.27 9.11 -27.30
CA SER A 16 -15.04 9.18 -28.09
C SER A 16 -13.94 9.97 -27.38
N ASP A 17 -14.32 10.86 -26.46
CA ASP A 17 -13.42 11.69 -25.66
C ASP A 17 -12.91 10.97 -24.39
N PHE A 18 -13.44 9.81 -24.03
CA PHE A 18 -12.99 9.05 -22.87
C PHE A 18 -11.59 8.46 -23.07
N GLU A 19 -10.82 8.41 -21.98
CA GLU A 19 -9.54 7.69 -21.97
C GLU A 19 -9.77 6.21 -22.35
N LEU A 20 -8.99 5.72 -23.30
CA LEU A 20 -9.09 4.34 -23.78
C LEU A 20 -8.81 3.31 -22.68
N PHE A 21 -7.94 3.66 -21.73
CA PHE A 21 -7.55 2.82 -20.61
C PHE A 21 -7.55 3.64 -19.32
N THR A 22 -8.11 3.06 -18.26
CA THR A 22 -8.02 3.64 -16.92
C THR A 22 -6.56 3.62 -16.44
N PRO A 23 -6.08 4.68 -15.75
CA PRO A 23 -4.75 4.68 -15.18
C PRO A 23 -4.56 3.51 -14.20
N PRO A 24 -3.38 2.85 -14.21
CA PRO A 24 -3.12 1.71 -13.36
C PRO A 24 -3.16 2.09 -11.88
N GLU A 25 -3.42 1.13 -11.01
CA GLU A 25 -3.56 1.38 -9.57
C GLU A 25 -2.24 1.83 -8.92
N ILE A 26 -1.11 1.29 -9.40
CA ILE A 26 0.24 1.57 -8.90
C ILE A 26 0.63 3.05 -8.97
N THR A 27 0.00 3.82 -9.88
CA THR A 27 0.23 5.27 -9.99
C THR A 27 -0.70 6.09 -9.10
N ARG A 28 -1.78 5.49 -8.58
CA ARG A 28 -2.84 6.18 -7.83
C ARG A 28 -2.81 5.89 -6.32
N ARG A 29 -2.11 4.85 -5.86
CA ARG A 29 -2.03 4.47 -4.45
C ARG A 29 -0.61 4.62 -3.88
N PRO A 30 -0.47 4.87 -2.56
CA PRO A 30 0.82 4.79 -1.88
C PRO A 30 1.45 3.40 -2.04
N VAL A 31 2.77 3.35 -2.22
CA VAL A 31 3.51 2.13 -2.58
C VAL A 31 4.42 1.61 -1.46
N GLU A 32 4.23 2.02 -0.21
CA GLU A 32 5.08 1.58 0.92
C GLU A 32 5.02 0.07 1.16
N ASP A 33 3.85 -0.56 0.99
CA ASP A 33 3.69 -2.00 1.15
C ASP A 33 4.47 -2.76 0.07
N LEU A 34 4.29 -2.34 -1.19
CA LEU A 34 5.04 -2.86 -2.33
C LEU A 34 6.55 -2.70 -2.15
N VAL A 35 7.02 -1.50 -1.75
CA VAL A 35 8.45 -1.23 -1.52
C VAL A 35 8.98 -2.14 -0.41
N LEU A 36 8.25 -2.32 0.69
CA LEU A 36 8.66 -3.20 1.78
C LEU A 36 8.77 -4.67 1.32
N GLN A 37 7.76 -5.17 0.62
CA GLN A 37 7.76 -6.52 0.06
C GLN A 37 8.92 -6.74 -0.90
N MET A 38 9.14 -5.82 -1.85
CA MET A 38 10.26 -5.93 -2.80
C MET A 38 11.62 -5.96 -2.10
N LYS A 39 11.81 -5.13 -1.07
CA LYS A 39 13.04 -5.13 -0.26
C LYS A 39 13.20 -6.45 0.51
N SER A 40 12.12 -7.04 1.01
CA SER A 40 12.16 -8.38 1.64
C SER A 40 12.56 -9.50 0.67
N MET A 41 12.27 -9.33 -0.62
CA MET A 41 12.68 -10.23 -1.70
C MET A 41 14.11 -9.96 -2.22
N ARG A 42 14.89 -9.13 -1.52
CA ARG A 42 16.25 -8.69 -1.90
C ARG A 42 16.30 -7.87 -3.19
N ILE A 43 15.23 -7.16 -3.52
CA ILE A 43 15.22 -6.18 -4.61
C ILE A 43 15.64 -4.82 -4.03
N ASP A 44 16.95 -4.55 -4.03
CA ASP A 44 17.51 -3.37 -3.36
C ASP A 44 17.13 -2.05 -4.02
N LYS A 45 16.97 -2.04 -5.35
CA LYS A 45 16.66 -0.84 -6.14
C LYS A 45 15.30 -0.99 -6.81
N VAL A 46 14.26 -0.58 -6.10
CA VAL A 46 12.87 -0.61 -6.59
C VAL A 46 12.72 0.22 -7.88
N ALA A 47 13.41 1.36 -7.99
CA ALA A 47 13.38 2.20 -9.19
C ALA A 47 13.91 1.51 -10.47
N ASN A 48 14.73 0.45 -10.34
CA ASN A 48 15.26 -0.30 -11.48
C ASN A 48 14.41 -1.53 -11.82
N PHE A 49 13.34 -1.79 -11.08
CA PHE A 49 12.49 -2.95 -11.32
C PHE A 49 11.65 -2.74 -12.59
N PRO A 50 11.53 -3.75 -13.46
CA PRO A 50 10.85 -3.63 -14.76
C PRO A 50 9.32 -3.69 -14.60
N PHE A 51 8.70 -2.62 -14.11
CA PHE A 51 7.24 -2.50 -14.04
C PHE A 51 6.61 -2.31 -15.43
N PRO A 52 5.41 -2.87 -15.70
CA PRO A 52 4.64 -2.53 -16.91
C PRO A 52 4.34 -1.03 -17.01
N THR A 53 4.02 -0.42 -15.88
CA THR A 53 3.94 1.04 -15.72
C THR A 53 4.57 1.37 -14.38
N PRO A 54 5.73 2.06 -14.34
CA PRO A 54 6.42 2.34 -13.09
C PRO A 54 5.66 3.39 -12.26
N PRO A 55 5.68 3.28 -10.92
CA PRO A 55 5.20 4.35 -10.05
C PRO A 55 6.10 5.59 -10.18
N ALA A 56 5.59 6.75 -9.77
CA ALA A 56 6.38 7.97 -9.80
C ALA A 56 7.58 7.88 -8.85
N ASN A 57 8.74 8.42 -9.25
CA ASN A 57 9.94 8.43 -8.42
C ASN A 57 9.71 9.10 -7.04
N GLU A 58 8.82 10.10 -6.99
CA GLU A 58 8.42 10.76 -5.75
C GLU A 58 7.65 9.82 -4.82
N GLN A 59 6.75 8.97 -5.36
CA GLN A 59 6.02 7.96 -4.58
C GLN A 59 6.98 6.93 -3.98
N ILE A 60 7.98 6.47 -4.75
CA ILE A 60 9.01 5.54 -4.25
C ILE A 60 9.81 6.20 -3.12
N LYS A 61 10.26 7.46 -3.29
CA LYS A 61 11.01 8.18 -2.25
C LYS A 61 10.18 8.42 -0.99
N ALA A 62 8.91 8.77 -1.14
CA ALA A 62 7.98 8.95 -0.02
C ALA A 62 7.78 7.64 0.76
N ALA A 63 7.60 6.53 0.04
CA ALA A 63 7.52 5.19 0.62
C ALA A 63 8.81 4.81 1.38
N GLU A 64 9.99 5.02 0.79
CA GLU A 64 11.27 4.75 1.46
C GLU A 64 11.44 5.62 2.73
N SER A 65 11.06 6.90 2.68
CA SER A 65 11.10 7.81 3.83
C SER A 65 10.19 7.37 4.98
N LEU A 66 8.97 6.94 4.65
CA LEU A 66 8.01 6.39 5.59
C LEU A 66 8.55 5.12 6.25
N LEU A 67 9.06 4.18 5.46
CA LEU A 67 9.60 2.92 5.97
C LEU A 67 10.86 3.12 6.82
N MET A 68 11.70 4.11 6.50
CA MET A 68 12.81 4.54 7.36
C MET A 68 12.29 5.09 8.69
N SER A 69 11.24 5.91 8.67
CA SER A 69 10.62 6.48 9.88
C SER A 69 10.00 5.41 10.79
N LEU A 70 9.46 4.32 10.21
CA LEU A 70 8.95 3.17 10.96
C LEU A 70 10.07 2.24 11.50
N GLY A 71 11.31 2.43 11.05
CA GLY A 71 12.45 1.57 11.34
C GLY A 71 12.49 0.27 10.52
N ALA A 72 11.67 0.16 9.47
CA ALA A 72 11.65 -1.00 8.58
C ALA A 72 12.83 -0.99 7.58
N LEU A 73 13.40 0.18 7.30
CA LEU A 73 14.60 0.33 6.47
C LEU A 73 15.69 1.09 7.25
N HIS A 74 16.96 0.71 7.06
CA HIS A 74 18.11 1.48 7.50
C HIS A 74 18.49 2.54 6.47
N PRO A 75 18.86 3.76 6.92
CA PRO A 75 19.40 4.76 6.01
C PRO A 75 20.71 4.29 5.38
N VAL A 76 20.95 4.79 4.17
CA VAL A 76 22.13 4.47 3.36
C VAL A 76 23.41 4.76 4.16
N GLY A 77 24.23 3.73 4.40
CA GLY A 77 25.54 3.86 5.05
C GLY A 77 25.70 3.17 6.41
N ASN A 78 24.63 2.67 7.03
CA ASN A 78 24.69 2.11 8.40
C ASN A 78 25.00 0.61 8.50
N GLN A 79 25.14 -0.12 7.39
CA GLN A 79 25.52 -1.54 7.40
C GLN A 79 26.85 -1.79 6.70
N SER A 80 27.89 -1.93 7.52
CA SER A 80 29.14 -2.61 7.20
C SER A 80 28.93 -4.12 7.41
N THR A 81 28.43 -4.82 6.40
CA THR A 81 28.43 -6.29 6.40
C THR A 81 29.56 -6.78 5.51
N ARG A 82 30.65 -7.16 6.17
CA ARG A 82 31.62 -8.23 5.86
C ARG A 82 31.99 -8.46 4.38
N PHE A 83 33.29 -8.25 4.12
CA PHE A 83 34.12 -8.87 3.07
C PHE A 83 33.65 -8.73 1.61
N ASN A 84 34.34 -7.84 0.89
CA ASN A 84 34.61 -7.88 -0.55
C ASN A 84 33.60 -7.41 -1.62
N ASP A 85 32.42 -6.89 -1.29
CA ASP A 85 31.58 -6.21 -2.30
C ASP A 85 31.65 -4.68 -2.17
N LEU A 86 32.59 -4.06 -2.90
CA LEU A 86 32.80 -2.61 -2.99
C LEU A 86 31.65 -1.81 -3.63
N LYS A 87 30.46 -2.38 -3.82
CA LYS A 87 29.30 -1.62 -4.26
C LYS A 87 28.62 -0.99 -3.05
N LYS A 88 28.97 0.27 -2.75
CA LYS A 88 28.13 1.19 -1.96
C LYS A 88 26.67 0.99 -2.37
N VAL A 89 25.88 0.31 -1.55
CA VAL A 89 24.44 0.18 -1.75
C VAL A 89 23.87 1.59 -1.55
N LYS A 90 23.51 2.25 -2.66
CA LYS A 90 22.96 3.62 -2.67
C LYS A 90 21.48 3.66 -2.26
N SER A 91 20.90 2.55 -1.83
CA SER A 91 19.49 2.42 -1.46
C SER A 91 19.34 1.95 -0.01
N PRO A 92 18.27 2.33 0.69
CA PRO A 92 18.00 1.86 2.04
C PRO A 92 17.87 0.33 2.06
N VAL A 93 18.44 -0.30 3.09
CA VAL A 93 18.47 -1.75 3.28
C VAL A 93 17.40 -2.15 4.29
N ILE A 94 16.72 -3.28 4.08
CA ILE A 94 15.69 -3.77 5.00
C ILE A 94 16.30 -4.17 6.35
N THR A 95 15.61 -3.84 7.45
CA THR A 95 16.01 -4.23 8.80
C THR A 95 15.38 -5.58 9.20
N ASP A 96 15.86 -6.22 10.26
CA ASP A 96 15.21 -7.43 10.80
C ASP A 96 13.75 -7.15 11.20
N LEU A 97 13.50 -5.94 11.73
CA LEU A 97 12.16 -5.44 11.99
C LEU A 97 11.34 -5.37 10.69
N GLY A 98 11.90 -4.80 9.63
CA GLY A 98 11.25 -4.72 8.31
C GLY A 98 10.94 -6.09 7.72
N MET A 99 11.84 -7.06 7.88
CA MET A 99 11.62 -8.45 7.47
C MET A 99 10.42 -9.08 8.19
N VAL A 100 10.29 -8.85 9.50
CA VAL A 100 9.13 -9.33 10.26
C VAL A 100 7.86 -8.57 9.85
N MET A 101 7.95 -7.25 9.65
CA MET A 101 6.82 -6.43 9.20
C MET A 101 6.25 -6.90 7.86
N ALA A 102 7.11 -7.31 6.93
CA ALA A 102 6.72 -7.82 5.61
C ALA A 102 5.92 -9.14 5.65
N THR A 103 5.90 -9.85 6.78
CA THR A 103 5.11 -11.09 6.93
C THR A 103 3.65 -10.83 7.32
N PHE A 104 3.32 -9.62 7.76
CA PHE A 104 1.95 -9.27 8.13
C PHE A 104 1.13 -8.88 6.89
N PRO A 105 -0.12 -9.37 6.75
CA PRO A 105 -1.01 -9.04 5.62
C PRO A 105 -1.75 -7.71 5.86
N VAL A 106 -1.04 -6.68 6.32
CA VAL A 106 -1.59 -5.34 6.58
C VAL A 106 -0.56 -4.28 6.21
N ALA A 107 -1.00 -3.04 5.99
CA ALA A 107 -0.10 -1.93 5.68
C ALA A 107 1.04 -1.81 6.72
N PRO A 108 2.26 -1.39 6.32
CA PRO A 108 3.44 -1.31 7.21
C PRO A 108 3.20 -0.51 8.50
N ARG A 109 2.36 0.52 8.45
CA ARG A 109 1.97 1.32 9.63
C ARG A 109 1.25 0.46 10.67
N TYR A 110 0.31 -0.38 10.23
CA TYR A 110 -0.44 -1.29 11.09
C TYR A 110 0.42 -2.46 11.57
N ALA A 111 1.31 -2.98 10.70
CA ALA A 111 2.28 -4.00 11.12
C ALA A 111 3.15 -3.50 12.28
N LYS A 112 3.66 -2.26 12.20
CA LYS A 112 4.42 -1.64 13.29
C LYS A 112 3.58 -1.50 14.57
N MET A 113 2.32 -1.10 14.45
CA MET A 113 1.40 -0.98 15.59
C MET A 113 1.19 -2.32 16.29
N LEU A 114 0.97 -3.41 15.55
CA LEU A 114 0.82 -4.76 16.11
C LEU A 114 2.10 -5.24 16.81
N MET A 115 3.26 -4.95 16.24
CA MET A 115 4.54 -5.29 16.86
C MET A 115 4.77 -4.55 18.18
N LEU A 116 4.45 -3.25 18.24
CA LEU A 116 4.54 -2.48 19.47
C LEU A 116 3.51 -2.94 20.51
N ALA A 117 2.29 -3.28 20.09
CA ALA A 117 1.25 -3.77 20.98
C ALA A 117 1.65 -5.08 21.69
N LYS A 118 2.43 -5.94 21.02
CA LYS A 118 3.02 -7.13 21.65
C LYS A 118 3.98 -6.75 22.78
N THR A 119 4.85 -5.75 22.56
CA THR A 119 5.80 -5.26 23.58
C THR A 119 5.09 -4.66 24.79
N TYR A 120 4.02 -3.88 24.56
CA TYR A 120 3.22 -3.25 25.62
C TYR A 120 2.12 -4.15 26.20
N LYS A 121 2.04 -5.43 25.79
CA LYS A 121 1.04 -6.41 26.26
C LYS A 121 -0.43 -6.01 26.01
N VAL A 122 -0.70 -5.23 24.97
CA VAL A 122 -2.06 -4.78 24.56
C VAL A 122 -2.46 -5.34 23.19
N LEU A 123 -1.90 -6.49 22.81
CA LEU A 123 -2.12 -7.12 21.51
C LEU A 123 -3.60 -7.32 21.11
N PRO A 124 -4.51 -7.87 21.95
CA PRO A 124 -5.88 -8.13 21.50
C PRO A 124 -6.63 -6.85 21.09
N TYR A 125 -6.43 -5.75 21.82
CA TYR A 125 -7.04 -4.46 21.49
C TYR A 125 -6.48 -3.87 20.19
N ALA A 126 -5.16 -3.97 20.01
CA ALA A 126 -4.52 -3.50 18.79
C ALA A 126 -4.95 -4.30 17.55
N VAL A 127 -5.12 -5.62 17.68
CA VAL A 127 -5.64 -6.48 16.61
C VAL A 127 -7.07 -6.09 16.24
N ALA A 128 -7.96 -5.92 17.23
CA ALA A 128 -9.32 -5.48 16.98
C ALA A 128 -9.38 -4.11 16.29
N LEU A 129 -8.56 -3.15 16.74
CA LEU A 129 -8.48 -1.82 16.14
C LEU A 129 -7.92 -1.85 14.72
N VAL A 130 -6.82 -2.58 14.48
CA VAL A 130 -6.24 -2.72 13.13
C VAL A 130 -7.22 -3.41 12.18
N ALA A 131 -7.91 -4.45 12.64
CA ALA A 131 -8.91 -5.14 11.82
C ALA A 131 -10.05 -4.18 11.43
N ALA A 132 -10.56 -3.39 12.39
CA ALA A 132 -11.58 -2.38 12.13
C ALA A 132 -11.11 -1.29 11.15
N LEU A 133 -9.87 -0.82 11.25
CA LEU A 133 -9.29 0.21 10.37
C LEU A 133 -8.89 -0.31 8.98
N SER A 134 -8.83 -1.62 8.79
CA SER A 134 -8.45 -2.23 7.50
C SER A 134 -9.63 -2.49 6.58
N VAL A 135 -10.86 -2.32 7.08
CA VAL A 135 -12.10 -2.46 6.32
C VAL A 135 -12.59 -1.08 5.93
N ASP A 136 -13.11 -0.93 4.70
CA ASP A 136 -13.59 0.36 4.18
C ASP A 136 -14.81 0.90 4.94
N GLU A 137 -15.79 0.04 5.21
CA GLU A 137 -17.02 0.40 5.93
C GLU A 137 -17.22 -0.49 7.16
N LEU A 138 -17.15 0.11 8.34
CA LEU A 138 -17.34 -0.59 9.62
C LEU A 138 -18.79 -0.51 10.12
N PHE A 139 -19.48 0.59 9.81
CA PHE A 139 -20.84 0.87 10.27
C PHE A 139 -21.79 0.86 9.08
N ILE A 140 -22.98 0.30 9.29
CA ILE A 140 -24.05 0.31 8.29
C ILE A 140 -24.81 1.62 8.45
N ASP A 141 -24.84 2.44 7.40
CA ASP A 141 -25.68 3.63 7.38
C ASP A 141 -27.13 3.22 7.13
N SER A 142 -27.96 3.22 8.17
CA SER A 142 -29.39 3.00 8.03
C SER A 142 -30.06 4.28 7.54
N ILE A 143 -30.01 4.52 6.24
CA ILE A 143 -30.97 5.45 5.61
C ILE A 143 -32.33 4.75 5.69
N GLN A 144 -33.06 5.03 6.77
CA GLN A 144 -34.51 4.80 6.82
C GLN A 144 -35.12 5.66 5.70
N PRO A 145 -35.81 5.10 4.69
CA PRO A 145 -36.71 5.93 3.91
C PRO A 145 -37.74 6.44 4.92
N SER A 146 -37.73 7.75 5.16
CA SER A 146 -38.79 8.43 5.89
C SER A 146 -40.12 7.89 5.38
N ASP A 147 -40.95 7.42 6.29
CA ASP A 147 -42.37 7.22 6.09
C ASP A 147 -42.92 8.41 5.31
N ALA A 148 -43.04 8.26 4.00
CA ALA A 148 -43.84 9.14 3.17
C ALA A 148 -45.29 8.68 3.32
N GLU A 149 -45.77 8.74 4.56
CA GLU A 149 -47.17 9.02 4.82
C GLU A 149 -47.37 10.51 4.54
N GLY A 150 -48.19 10.81 3.55
CA GLY A 150 -48.54 12.16 3.14
C GLY A 150 -49.49 12.12 1.96
N ASP A 151 -50.74 11.77 2.27
CA ASP A 151 -52.02 11.92 1.53
C ASP A 151 -52.06 11.78 -0.01
#